data_AF-A0A7C3Z874-F1
#
_entry.id   AF-A0A7C3Z874-F1
#
_cell.length_a   1.000
_cell.length_b   1.000
_cell.length_c   1.000
_cell.angle_alpha   90.00
_cell.angle_beta   90.00
_cell.angle_gamma   90.00
#
_symmetry.space_group_name_H-M   'P 1'
#
loop_
_entity.id
_entity.type
_entity.pdbx_description
1 polymer ?
#
loop_
_entity_poly.entity_id
_entity_poly.type
_entity_poly.pdbx_seq_one_letter_code
_entity_poly.pdbx_strand_id
1 'polypeptide(L)'
;MKGFFDPSDTLFSPKELVMALTGKKEEDLLLPQRAIFTFHKGFMERLRTTFKGRLIDAWRPLRRVYELNWAGSVVTLCPIGGPNVGILVEEFSAFGVREFILIGLCGGL
;
A
#
# COMPACT_ATOMS: atom_id res chain seq x y z
N MET A 1 -17.69 23.43 5.60
CA MET A 1 -17.00 22.47 4.71
C MET A 1 -17.50 22.48 3.26
N LYS A 2 -18.41 23.37 2.83
CA LYS A 2 -18.66 23.57 1.39
C LYS A 2 -17.45 24.32 0.80
N GLY A 3 -16.68 23.65 -0.06
CA GLY A 3 -15.51 24.23 -0.77
C GLY A 3 -14.13 23.74 -0.34
N PHE A 4 -14.01 22.78 0.59
CA PHE A 4 -12.70 22.18 0.90
C PHE A 4 -12.30 21.07 -0.07
N PHE A 5 -13.27 20.39 -0.67
CA PHE A 5 -13.06 19.31 -1.63
C PHE A 5 -13.33 19.80 -3.04
N ASP A 6 -12.48 19.38 -3.99
CA ASP A 6 -12.70 19.60 -5.41
C ASP A 6 -13.92 18.77 -5.86
N PRO A 7 -14.99 19.41 -6.38
CA PRO A 7 -16.17 18.71 -6.85
C PRO A 7 -16.01 18.09 -8.24
N SER A 8 -14.85 18.29 -8.89
CA SER A 8 -14.58 17.77 -10.23
C SER A 8 -14.48 16.24 -10.22
N ASP A 9 -14.88 15.63 -11.33
CA ASP A 9 -14.69 14.19 -11.53
C ASP A 9 -13.19 13.84 -11.56
N THR A 10 -12.83 12.69 -11.00
CA THR A 10 -11.45 12.19 -11.04
C THR A 10 -11.06 11.83 -12.47
N LEU A 11 -9.97 12.42 -12.97
CA LEU A 11 -9.45 12.13 -14.31
C LEU A 11 -8.95 10.69 -14.47
N PHE A 12 -8.44 10.11 -13.38
CA PHE A 12 -7.96 8.73 -13.34
C PHE A 12 -8.39 8.09 -12.03
N SER A 13 -8.81 6.83 -12.09
CA SER A 13 -8.95 5.99 -10.91
C SER A 13 -7.57 5.58 -10.37
N PRO A 14 -7.46 5.25 -9.06
CA PRO A 14 -6.22 4.70 -8.48
C PRO A 14 -5.70 3.49 -9.25
N LYS A 15 -6.61 2.65 -9.75
CA LYS A 15 -6.30 1.46 -10.54
C LYS A 15 -5.59 1.82 -11.84
N GLU A 16 -6.14 2.76 -12.60
CA GLU A 16 -5.57 3.24 -13.87
C GLU A 16 -4.20 3.88 -13.65
N LEU A 17 -4.05 4.67 -12.58
CA LEU A 17 -2.77 5.29 -12.22
C LEU A 17 -1.68 4.25 -11.94
N VAL A 18 -1.96 3.26 -11.10
CA VAL A 18 -0.96 2.22 -10.77
C VAL A 18 -0.60 1.41 -12.00
N MET A 19 -1.57 1.01 -12.83
CA MET A 19 -1.31 0.28 -14.08
C MET A 19 -0.46 1.11 -15.05
N ALA A 20 -0.75 2.40 -15.20
CA ALA A 20 0.03 3.30 -16.05
C ALA A 20 1.47 3.49 -15.54
N LEU A 21 1.66 3.65 -14.23
CA LEU A 21 2.98 3.87 -13.62
C LEU A 21 3.87 2.62 -13.58
N THR A 22 3.26 1.43 -13.52
CA THR A 22 3.98 0.15 -13.48
C THR A 22 4.12 -0.52 -14.84
N GLY A 23 3.25 -0.16 -15.80
CA GLY A 23 3.13 -0.83 -17.10
C GLY A 23 2.63 -2.28 -16.99
N LYS A 24 1.97 -2.64 -15.88
CA LYS A 24 1.48 -3.99 -15.60
C LYS A 24 -0.02 -4.10 -15.80
N LYS A 25 -0.48 -5.33 -16.04
CA LYS A 25 -1.91 -5.63 -16.09
C LYS A 25 -2.46 -5.74 -14.67
N GLU A 26 -3.77 -5.65 -14.56
CA GLU A 26 -4.45 -5.77 -13.27
C GLU A 26 -4.14 -7.11 -12.60
N GLU A 27 -4.20 -8.22 -13.35
CA GLU A 27 -3.96 -9.56 -12.80
C GLU A 27 -2.58 -9.71 -12.14
N ASP A 28 -1.57 -9.01 -12.68
CA ASP A 28 -0.19 -9.02 -12.16
C ASP A 28 -0.05 -8.20 -10.86
N LEU A 29 -0.96 -7.25 -10.64
CA LEU A 29 -0.93 -6.29 -9.54
C LEU A 29 -1.81 -6.71 -8.35
N LEU A 30 -2.62 -7.78 -8.50
CA LEU A 30 -3.49 -8.28 -7.45
C LEU A 30 -2.72 -8.54 -6.15
N LEU A 31 -3.31 -8.08 -5.05
CA LEU A 31 -2.80 -8.22 -3.70
C LEU A 31 -3.74 -9.11 -2.86
N PRO A 32 -3.20 -9.77 -1.82
CA PRO A 32 -4.00 -10.42 -0.79
C PRO A 32 -4.94 -9.45 -0.05
N GLN A 33 -5.88 -9.97 0.73
CA GLN A 33 -6.90 -9.14 1.39
C GLN A 33 -6.37 -8.21 2.49
N ARG A 34 -5.18 -8.47 3.05
CA ARG A 34 -4.62 -7.68 4.15
C ARG A 34 -3.33 -6.96 3.76
N ALA A 35 -3.21 -5.70 4.13
CA ALA A 35 -1.97 -4.94 4.02
C ALA A 35 -1.51 -4.38 5.37
N ILE A 36 -0.21 -4.48 5.60
CA ILE A 36 0.50 -3.86 6.72
C ILE A 36 1.33 -2.71 6.17
N PHE A 37 1.09 -1.52 6.68
CA PHE A 37 1.88 -0.33 6.39
C PHE A 37 2.76 0.00 7.58
N THR A 38 3.98 0.44 7.31
CA THR A 38 4.84 1.00 8.34
C THR A 38 5.67 2.14 7.80
N PHE A 39 5.94 3.13 8.64
CA PHE A 39 6.84 4.23 8.31
C PHE A 39 8.31 3.89 8.57
N HIS A 40 8.58 2.80 9.29
CA HIS A 40 9.92 2.45 9.73
C HIS A 40 10.46 1.24 8.97
N LYS A 41 11.55 1.44 8.22
CA LYS A 41 12.20 0.39 7.43
C LYS A 41 12.57 -0.82 8.27
N GLY A 42 13.04 -0.63 9.51
CA GLY A 42 13.40 -1.73 10.40
C GLY A 42 12.20 -2.63 10.78
N PHE A 43 10.99 -2.07 10.90
CA PHE A 43 9.79 -2.89 11.17
C PHE A 43 9.39 -3.69 9.94
N MET A 44 9.44 -3.08 8.74
CA MET A 44 9.19 -3.79 7.49
C MET A 44 10.18 -4.96 7.31
N GLU A 45 11.48 -4.72 7.50
CA GLU A 45 12.51 -5.76 7.37
C GLU A 45 12.35 -6.88 8.41
N ARG A 46 11.94 -6.54 9.64
CA ARG A 46 11.64 -7.51 10.69
C ARG A 46 10.43 -8.37 10.31
N LEU A 47 9.32 -7.76 9.89
CA LEU A 47 8.12 -8.48 9.43
C LEU A 47 8.45 -9.38 8.23
N ARG A 48 9.17 -8.87 7.23
CA ARG A 48 9.61 -9.64 6.07
C ARG A 48 10.43 -10.85 6.50
N THR A 49 11.42 -10.67 7.37
CA THR A 49 12.29 -11.78 7.80
C THR A 49 11.53 -12.80 8.65
N THR A 50 10.75 -12.34 9.63
CA THR A 50 9.97 -13.20 10.53
C THR A 50 8.95 -14.04 9.78
N PHE A 51 8.26 -13.47 8.79
CA PHE A 51 7.21 -14.15 8.03
C PHE A 51 7.67 -14.62 6.64
N LYS A 52 8.98 -14.76 6.41
CA LYS A 52 9.60 -15.25 5.15
C LYS A 52 9.03 -14.56 3.90
N GLY A 53 8.97 -13.23 3.94
CA GLY A 53 8.29 -12.43 2.94
C GLY A 53 8.98 -12.47 1.57
N ARG A 54 8.19 -12.68 0.52
CA ARG A 54 8.61 -12.71 -0.89
C ARG A 54 8.31 -11.37 -1.56
N LEU A 55 9.24 -10.84 -2.34
CA LEU A 55 9.00 -9.60 -3.10
C LEU A 55 7.98 -9.84 -4.21
N ILE A 56 6.97 -8.97 -4.31
CA ILE A 56 6.05 -8.88 -5.45
C ILE A 56 6.66 -7.88 -6.44
N ASP A 57 7.36 -8.38 -7.45
CA ASP A 57 8.12 -7.52 -8.39
C ASP A 57 7.23 -6.67 -9.30
N ALA A 58 5.97 -7.09 -9.54
CA ALA A 58 5.01 -6.35 -10.37
C ALA A 58 4.73 -4.93 -9.89
N TRP A 59 4.88 -4.66 -8.59
CA TRP A 59 4.68 -3.34 -8.01
C TRP A 59 5.88 -2.41 -8.19
N ARG A 60 7.00 -2.87 -8.74
CA ARG A 60 8.16 -2.02 -9.07
C ARG A 60 7.94 -1.32 -10.42
N PRO A 61 8.46 -0.10 -10.60
CA PRO A 61 9.28 0.67 -9.65
C PRO A 61 8.47 1.42 -8.59
N LEU A 62 7.13 1.46 -8.71
CA LEU A 62 6.25 2.29 -7.89
C LEU A 62 6.47 2.04 -6.39
N ARG A 63 6.45 0.77 -5.94
CA ARG A 63 6.63 0.38 -4.54
C ARG A 63 7.37 -0.94 -4.39
N ARG A 64 7.95 -1.12 -3.20
CA ARG A 64 8.42 -2.43 -2.73
C ARG A 64 7.34 -3.04 -1.86
N VAL A 65 6.72 -4.11 -2.34
CA VAL A 65 5.68 -4.84 -1.64
C VAL A 65 6.16 -6.26 -1.40
N TYR A 66 6.06 -6.72 -0.16
CA TYR A 66 6.42 -8.09 0.21
C TYR A 66 5.17 -8.85 0.62
N GLU A 67 4.90 -9.97 -0.04
CA GLU A 67 3.93 -10.95 0.40
C GLU A 67 4.48 -11.71 1.58
N LEU A 68 3.75 -11.73 2.69
CA LEU A 68 4.13 -12.42 3.91
C LEU A 68 3.48 -13.81 3.95
N ASN A 69 4.22 -14.82 4.41
CA ASN A 69 3.65 -16.13 4.74
C ASN A 69 2.93 -16.06 6.10
N TRP A 70 1.96 -15.16 6.19
CA TRP A 70 1.12 -14.94 7.36
C TRP A 70 -0.24 -14.41 6.93
N ALA A 71 -1.25 -15.27 7.06
CA ALA A 71 -2.66 -14.90 6.95
C ALA A 71 -3.03 -14.06 5.71
N GLY A 72 -2.43 -14.36 4.55
CA GLY A 72 -2.71 -13.65 3.29
C GLY A 72 -2.45 -12.14 3.40
N SER A 73 -1.25 -11.76 3.82
CA SER A 73 -0.91 -10.36 4.09
C SER A 73 0.25 -9.88 3.23
N VAL A 74 0.25 -8.60 2.90
CA VAL A 74 1.42 -7.91 2.34
C VAL A 74 1.96 -6.86 3.32
N VAL A 75 3.23 -6.54 3.21
CA VAL A 75 3.84 -5.40 3.91
C VAL A 75 4.54 -4.46 2.93
N THR A 76 4.38 -3.17 3.15
CA THR A 76 5.12 -2.13 2.41
C THR A 76 5.48 -0.96 3.31
N LEU A 77 6.47 -0.18 2.87
CA LEU A 77 6.84 1.07 3.51
C LEU A 77 5.86 2.17 3.07
N CYS A 78 5.27 2.86 4.04
CA CYS A 78 4.50 4.07 3.83
C CYS A 78 5.41 5.29 4.08
N PRO A 79 5.50 6.26 3.17
CA PRO A 79 6.09 7.56 3.50
C PRO A 79 5.29 8.24 4.62
N ILE A 80 5.94 9.09 5.42
CA ILE A 80 5.30 9.76 6.57
C ILE A 80 4.22 10.74 6.10
N GLY A 81 3.09 10.79 6.81
CA GLY A 81 2.02 11.77 6.61
C GLY A 81 0.69 11.14 6.17
N GLY A 82 -0.41 11.74 6.62
CA GLY A 82 -1.78 11.29 6.31
C GLY A 82 -2.07 11.12 4.81
N PRO A 83 -1.68 12.06 3.93
CA PRO A 83 -1.90 11.93 2.50
C PRO A 83 -1.25 10.66 1.90
N ASN A 84 -0.06 10.29 2.36
CA ASN A 84 0.64 9.10 1.87
C ASN A 84 -0.07 7.80 2.28
N VAL A 85 -0.67 7.78 3.49
CA VAL A 85 -1.51 6.66 3.93
C VAL A 85 -2.76 6.56 3.06
N GLY A 86 -3.42 7.69 2.79
CA GLY A 86 -4.61 7.73 1.93
C GLY A 86 -4.33 7.17 0.54
N ILE A 87 -3.27 7.64 -0.11
CA ILE A 87 -2.83 7.16 -1.42
C ILE A 87 -2.58 5.64 -1.39
N LEU A 88 -1.87 5.14 -0.38
CA LEU A 88 -1.61 3.70 -0.24
C LEU A 88 -2.88 2.87 -0.04
N VAL A 89 -3.82 3.36 0.77
CA VAL A 89 -5.10 2.69 0.99
C VAL A 89 -5.89 2.63 -0.32
N GLU A 90 -5.97 3.72 -1.07
CA GLU A 90 -6.68 3.77 -2.35
C GLU A 90 -6.07 2.82 -3.39
N GLU A 91 -4.76 2.91 -3.58
CA GLU A 91 -4.02 2.04 -4.50
C GLU A 91 -4.22 0.56 -4.12
N PHE A 92 -3.97 0.18 -2.87
CA PHE A 92 -4.03 -1.22 -2.45
C PHE A 92 -5.47 -1.76 -2.45
N SER A 93 -6.45 -0.90 -2.14
CA SER A 93 -7.87 -1.25 -2.26
C SER A 93 -8.26 -1.56 -3.69
N ALA A 94 -7.74 -0.82 -4.67
CA ALA A 94 -8.01 -1.06 -6.08
C ALA A 94 -7.56 -2.45 -6.55
N PHE A 95 -6.58 -3.07 -5.87
CA PHE A 95 -6.03 -4.38 -6.21
C PHE A 95 -6.35 -5.49 -5.20
N GLY A 96 -7.41 -5.33 -4.40
CA GLY A 96 -7.99 -6.44 -3.62
C GLY A 96 -7.79 -6.38 -2.11
N VAL A 97 -6.97 -5.45 -1.59
CA VAL A 97 -6.83 -5.27 -0.14
C VAL A 97 -8.11 -4.70 0.46
N ARG A 98 -8.53 -5.22 1.60
CA ARG A 98 -9.73 -4.78 2.35
C ARG A 98 -9.46 -4.51 3.82
N GLU A 99 -8.37 -5.06 4.36
CA GLU A 99 -7.95 -4.85 5.73
C GLU A 99 -6.59 -4.15 5.78
N PHE A 100 -6.51 -3.07 6.57
CA PHE A 100 -5.33 -2.22 6.66
C PHE A 100 -4.83 -2.12 8.09
N ILE A 101 -3.57 -2.46 8.32
CA ILE A 101 -2.90 -2.35 9.62
C ILE A 101 -1.77 -1.34 9.48
N LEU A 102 -1.84 -0.24 10.23
CA LEU A 102 -0.75 0.74 10.28
C LEU A 102 0.08 0.55 11.55
N ILE A 103 1.36 0.23 11.38
CA ILE A 103 2.32 0.12 12.48
C ILE A 103 3.24 1.33 12.46
N GLY A 104 3.02 2.23 13.43
CA GLY A 104 3.78 3.46 13.60
C GLY A 104 4.22 3.68 15.04
N LEU A 105 4.91 4.81 15.24
CA LEU A 105 5.28 5.32 16.55
C LEU A 105 4.49 6.61 16.78
N CYS A 106 4.06 6.83 18.03
CA CYS A 106 3.46 8.09 18.46
C CYS A 106 4.29 8.69 19.59
N GLY A 107 4.28 10.02 19.70
CA GLY A 107 4.79 10.70 20.87
C GLY A 107 3.89 10.42 22.08
N GLY A 108 4.49 10.29 23.26
CA GLY A 108 3.73 10.31 24.51
C GLY A 108 3.12 11.68 24.76
N LEU A 109 1.93 11.71 25.35
CA LEU A 109 1.26 12.92 25.82
C LEU A 109 1.60 13.17 27.30
#